data_AF-A0A9X9A1I5-F1
#
_entry.id   AF-A0A9X9A1I5-F1
#
_cell.length_a   1.000
_cell.length_b   1.000
_cell.length_c   1.000
_cell.angle_alpha   90.00
_cell.angle_beta   90.00
_cell.angle_gamma   90.00
#
_symmetry.space_group_name_H-M   'P 1'
#
loop_
_entity.id
_entity.type
_entity.pdbx_description
1 polymer ?
#
loop_
_entity_poly.entity_id
_entity_poly.type
_entity_poly.pdbx_seq_one_letter_code
_entity_poly.pdbx_strand_id
1 'polypeptide(L)'
;MKKVYKIGAVITTLCVACIAIFTLTKNESVQTETITPEKTIVYAADAKVSPEIIKDISKDELKQKIQSHEEFIAYYYQPTCHYCKKAAPDINSMSKKHDRTIYRIDISTPEN
;
A
#
# COMPACT_ATOMS: atom_id res chain seq x y z
N MET A 1 -14.37 39.41 -32.13
CA MET A 1 -13.73 38.19 -32.65
C MET A 1 -12.22 38.11 -32.40
N LYS A 2 -11.42 39.17 -32.63
CA LYS A 2 -9.94 39.15 -32.44
C LYS A 2 -9.44 38.87 -31.01
N LYS A 3 -10.22 39.21 -29.97
CA LYS A 3 -9.84 38.97 -28.56
C LYS A 3 -9.96 37.49 -28.13
N VAL A 4 -10.93 36.77 -28.67
CA VAL A 4 -11.19 35.35 -28.32
C VAL A 4 -10.10 34.45 -28.91
N TYR A 5 -9.62 34.75 -30.12
CA TYR A 5 -8.51 34.04 -30.75
C TYR A 5 -7.18 34.18 -29.98
N LYS A 6 -6.92 35.35 -29.37
CA LYS A 6 -5.71 35.56 -28.56
C LYS A 6 -5.70 34.72 -27.29
N ILE A 7 -6.86 34.56 -26.63
CA ILE A 7 -7.00 33.74 -25.42
C ILE A 7 -6.86 32.26 -25.78
N GLY A 8 -7.48 31.83 -26.89
CA GLY A 8 -7.34 30.46 -27.40
C GLY A 8 -5.88 30.11 -27.73
N ALA A 9 -5.16 31.02 -28.39
CA ALA A 9 -3.75 30.83 -28.73
C ALA A 9 -2.88 30.65 -27.47
N VAL A 10 -3.08 31.47 -26.44
CA VAL A 10 -2.34 31.38 -25.17
C VAL A 10 -2.55 30.05 -24.46
N ILE A 11 -3.80 29.57 -24.41
CA ILE A 11 -4.15 28.29 -23.78
C ILE A 11 -3.50 27.13 -24.54
N THR A 12 -3.55 27.15 -25.88
CA THR A 12 -2.91 26.10 -26.70
C THR A 12 -1.39 26.08 -26.53
N THR A 13 -0.73 27.23 -26.44
CA THR A 13 0.72 27.28 -26.16
C THR A 13 1.07 26.78 -24.77
N LEU A 14 0.23 27.07 -23.77
CA LEU A 14 0.46 26.60 -22.40
C LEU A 14 0.33 25.08 -22.29
N CYS A 15 -0.69 24.49 -22.93
CA CYS A 15 -0.88 23.05 -22.94
C CYS A 15 0.30 22.30 -23.61
N VAL A 16 0.80 22.82 -24.73
CA VAL A 16 1.97 22.22 -25.42
C VAL A 16 3.23 22.31 -24.56
N ALA A 17 3.44 23.42 -23.86
CA ALA A 17 4.57 23.58 -22.94
C ALA A 17 4.49 22.60 -21.76
N CYS A 18 3.31 22.39 -21.16
CA CYS A 18 3.13 21.42 -20.08
C CYS A 18 3.39 19.98 -20.55
N ILE A 19 2.89 19.61 -21.74
CA ILE A 19 3.14 18.26 -22.30
C ILE A 19 4.64 18.05 -22.54
N ALA A 20 5.34 19.06 -23.07
CA ALA A 20 6.79 19.00 -23.25
C ALA A 20 7.53 18.84 -21.91
N ILE A 21 7.13 19.57 -20.86
CA ILE A 21 7.71 19.44 -19.51
C ILE A 21 7.47 18.02 -18.96
N PHE A 22 6.26 17.46 -19.07
CA PHE A 22 5.96 16.09 -18.65
C PHE A 22 6.76 15.03 -19.42
N THR A 23 7.08 15.27 -20.69
CA THR A 23 7.97 14.38 -21.45
C THR A 23 9.44 14.51 -21.05
N LEU A 24 9.89 15.71 -20.64
CA LEU A 24 11.28 15.95 -20.22
C LEU A 24 11.57 15.45 -18.80
N THR A 25 10.58 15.40 -17.90
CA THR A 25 10.76 14.89 -16.52
C THR A 25 10.63 13.37 -16.40
N LYS A 26 10.29 12.67 -17.48
CA LYS A 26 10.18 11.20 -17.50
C LYS A 26 11.52 10.46 -17.69
N ASN A 27 12.65 11.14 -17.49
CA ASN A 27 13.99 10.55 -17.66
C ASN A 27 14.69 10.13 -16.36
N GLU A 28 14.14 10.42 -15.17
CA GLU A 28 14.73 9.90 -13.95
C GLU A 28 14.42 8.41 -13.80
N SER A 29 15.46 7.65 -14.15
CA SER A 29 15.65 6.24 -13.88
C SER A 29 15.12 5.85 -12.50
N VAL A 30 14.16 4.93 -12.50
CA VAL A 30 13.91 4.01 -11.40
C VAL A 30 15.27 3.46 -10.94
N GLN A 31 15.72 3.86 -9.75
CA GLN A 31 16.85 3.22 -9.09
C GLN A 31 16.39 1.85 -8.62
N THR A 32 16.72 0.85 -9.43
CA THR A 32 16.82 -0.54 -9.02
C THR A 32 17.96 -0.65 -8.01
N GLU A 33 17.67 -0.53 -6.71
CA GLU A 33 18.59 -1.02 -5.71
C GLU A 33 18.51 -2.55 -5.68
N THR A 34 19.63 -3.11 -6.09
CA THR A 34 19.86 -4.54 -6.27
C THR A 34 20.22 -5.14 -4.92
N ILE A 35 19.55 -6.24 -4.60
CA ILE A 35 19.78 -7.12 -3.45
C ILE A 35 21.27 -7.50 -3.36
N THR A 36 21.85 -7.44 -2.16
CA THR A 36 22.93 -8.35 -1.76
C THR A 36 22.60 -8.93 -0.38
N PRO A 37 22.72 -10.26 -0.19
CA PRO A 37 22.06 -10.99 0.88
C PRO A 37 22.93 -11.07 2.13
N GLU A 38 22.34 -10.90 3.31
CA GLU A 38 22.89 -11.52 4.51
C GLU A 38 21.77 -12.25 5.27
N LYS A 39 21.76 -13.55 5.03
CA LYS A 39 21.21 -14.58 5.88
C LYS A 39 21.73 -14.39 7.31
N THR A 40 20.88 -13.94 8.22
CA THR A 40 20.93 -14.43 9.61
C THR A 40 19.50 -14.60 10.13
N ILE A 41 19.08 -15.87 10.13
CA ILE A 41 18.05 -16.44 10.98
C ILE A 41 18.27 -16.04 12.45
N VAL A 42 17.38 -15.26 13.05
CA VAL A 42 17.22 -15.25 14.51
C VAL A 42 15.74 -15.13 14.86
N TYR A 43 15.14 -16.27 15.24
CA TYR A 43 14.09 -16.25 16.26
C TYR A 43 14.77 -15.85 17.57
N ALA A 44 14.49 -14.65 18.07
CA ALA A 44 14.72 -14.31 19.47
C ALA A 44 13.65 -13.31 19.90
N ALA A 45 12.98 -13.68 20.99
CA ALA A 45 11.94 -12.92 21.66
C ALA A 45 12.46 -11.56 22.18
N ASP A 46 11.49 -10.73 22.58
CA ASP A 46 11.65 -9.53 23.40
C ASP A 46 12.06 -8.23 22.68
N ALA A 47 11.28 -7.85 21.67
CA ALA A 47 11.04 -6.43 21.39
C ALA A 47 9.69 -6.03 21.99
N LYS A 48 9.72 -5.06 22.91
CA LYS A 48 8.56 -4.44 23.58
C LYS A 48 7.33 -4.42 22.65
N VAL A 49 6.31 -5.19 23.02
CA VAL A 49 5.06 -5.35 22.26
C VAL A 49 4.30 -4.02 22.30
N SER A 50 4.60 -3.15 21.32
CA SER A 50 3.60 -2.23 20.78
C SER A 50 2.34 -3.04 20.51
N PRO A 51 1.13 -2.53 20.80
CA PRO A 51 -0.10 -3.27 20.52
C PRO A 51 -0.01 -3.82 19.10
N GLU A 52 -0.29 -5.11 18.94
CA GLU A 52 -0.37 -5.75 17.64
C GLU A 52 -1.55 -5.06 16.93
N ILE A 53 -1.27 -4.01 16.15
CA ILE A 53 -2.32 -3.23 15.46
C ILE A 53 -2.92 -4.08 14.32
N ILE A 54 -2.24 -5.17 13.95
CA ILE A 54 -2.80 -6.25 13.15
C ILE A 54 -3.54 -7.22 14.07
N LYS A 55 -4.84 -7.41 13.82
CA LYS A 55 -5.71 -8.31 14.58
C LYS A 55 -6.15 -9.47 13.71
N ASP A 56 -6.04 -10.69 14.22
CA ASP A 56 -6.69 -11.85 13.60
C ASP A 56 -8.22 -11.68 13.63
N ILE A 57 -8.88 -12.11 12.56
CA ILE A 57 -10.33 -12.09 12.44
C ILE A 57 -10.82 -13.40 11.80
N SER A 58 -11.89 -13.97 12.33
CA SER A 58 -12.62 -15.07 11.70
C SER A 58 -13.51 -14.58 10.56
N LYS A 59 -13.94 -15.49 9.68
CA LYS A 59 -14.95 -15.18 8.66
C LYS A 59 -16.22 -14.54 9.21
N ASP A 60 -16.72 -15.00 10.36
CA ASP A 60 -17.98 -14.49 10.90
C ASP A 60 -17.82 -13.10 11.54
N GLU A 61 -16.70 -12.83 12.21
CA GLU A 61 -16.37 -11.48 12.68
C GLU A 61 -16.14 -10.52 11.49
N LEU A 62 -15.52 -10.99 10.41
CA LEU A 62 -15.35 -10.20 9.18
C LEU A 62 -16.71 -9.86 8.56
N LYS A 63 -17.66 -10.80 8.51
CA LYS A 63 -19.04 -10.51 8.08
C LYS A 63 -19.70 -9.46 8.97
N GLN A 64 -19.53 -9.54 10.29
CA GLN A 64 -20.06 -8.54 11.21
C GLN A 64 -19.45 -7.15 10.93
N LYS A 65 -18.16 -7.08 10.63
CA LYS A 65 -17.49 -5.82 10.23
C LYS A 65 -18.01 -5.26 8.90
N ILE A 66 -18.29 -6.12 7.92
CA ILE A 66 -18.93 -5.70 6.67
C ILE A 66 -20.34 -5.15 6.96
N GLN A 67 -21.11 -5.83 7.82
CA GLN A 67 -22.47 -5.43 8.19
C GLN A 67 -22.53 -4.17 9.04
N SER A 68 -21.47 -3.81 9.78
CA SER A 68 -21.44 -2.58 10.57
C SER A 68 -21.35 -1.32 9.71
N HIS A 69 -21.02 -1.43 8.42
CA HIS A 69 -20.79 -0.30 7.51
C HIS A 69 -19.70 0.68 7.97
N GLU A 70 -18.85 0.25 8.91
CA GLU A 70 -17.68 1.02 9.34
C GLU A 70 -16.54 0.87 8.32
N GLU A 71 -15.68 1.89 8.22
CA GLU A 71 -14.45 1.77 7.45
C GLU A 71 -13.47 0.83 8.15
N PHE A 72 -12.96 -0.17 7.44
CA PHE A 72 -11.92 -1.06 7.93
C PHE A 72 -11.01 -1.54 6.80
N ILE A 73 -9.85 -2.09 7.17
CA ILE A 73 -8.88 -2.71 6.25
C ILE A 73 -8.80 -4.19 6.57
N ALA A 74 -9.04 -5.04 5.56
CA ALA A 74 -8.83 -6.48 5.66
C ALA A 74 -7.56 -6.89 4.90
N TYR A 75 -6.75 -7.77 5.50
CA TYR A 75 -5.58 -8.39 4.89
C TYR A 75 -5.79 -9.90 4.79
N TYR A 76 -6.01 -10.40 3.57
CA TYR A 76 -6.12 -11.81 3.28
C TYR A 76 -4.73 -12.40 3.08
N TYR A 77 -4.38 -13.44 3.85
CA TYR A 77 -3.05 -14.05 3.79
C TYR A 77 -3.09 -15.55 4.01
N GLN A 78 -1.96 -16.22 3.74
CA GLN A 78 -1.73 -17.61 4.13
C GLN A 78 -0.39 -17.72 4.88
N PRO A 79 -0.27 -18.55 5.92
CA PRO A 79 0.97 -18.71 6.68
C PRO A 79 2.14 -19.26 5.87
N THR A 80 1.88 -20.00 4.79
CA THR A 80 2.90 -20.62 3.93
C THR A 80 3.24 -19.77 2.70
N CYS A 81 2.50 -18.69 2.46
CA CYS A 81 2.68 -17.83 1.29
C CYS A 81 3.95 -16.95 1.44
N HIS A 82 4.93 -17.18 0.56
CA HIS A 82 6.21 -16.44 0.55
C HIS A 82 6.01 -14.93 0.42
N TYR A 83 5.16 -14.49 -0.52
CA TYR A 83 4.90 -13.07 -0.75
C TYR A 83 4.16 -12.41 0.42
N CYS A 84 3.28 -13.15 1.09
CA CYS A 84 2.54 -12.69 2.25
C CYS A 84 3.48 -12.43 3.44
N LYS A 85 4.47 -13.31 3.65
CA LYS A 85 5.54 -13.09 4.63
C LYS A 85 6.39 -11.87 4.31
N LYS A 86 6.70 -11.68 3.02
CA LYS A 86 7.48 -10.52 2.57
C LYS A 86 6.73 -9.20 2.75
N ALA A 87 5.41 -9.17 2.52
CA ALA A 87 4.58 -7.97 2.65
C ALA A 87 4.18 -7.64 4.10
N ALA A 88 4.06 -8.66 4.97
CA ALA A 88 3.66 -8.49 6.37
C ALA A 88 4.41 -7.38 7.15
N PRO A 89 5.76 -7.24 7.07
CA PRO A 89 6.46 -6.17 7.77
C PRO A 89 6.05 -4.77 7.29
N ASP A 90 5.89 -4.58 5.97
CA ASP A 90 5.50 -3.29 5.40
C ASP A 90 4.06 -2.92 5.76
N ILE A 91 3.16 -3.92 5.74
CA ILE A 91 1.76 -3.76 6.19
C ILE A 91 1.71 -3.37 7.67
N ASN A 92 2.49 -4.03 8.52
CA ASN A 92 2.58 -3.70 9.95
C ASN A 92 3.16 -2.29 10.18
N SER A 93 4.18 -1.91 9.41
CA SER A 93 4.77 -0.58 9.44
C SER A 93 3.74 0.50 9.07
N MET A 94 2.96 0.27 8.01
CA MET A 94 1.89 1.17 7.57
C MET A 94 0.77 1.27 8.60
N SER A 95 0.35 0.15 9.18
CA SER A 95 -0.65 0.11 10.26
C SER A 95 -0.24 0.97 11.45
N LYS A 96 1.02 0.86 11.91
CA LYS A 96 1.59 1.69 12.98
C LYS A 96 1.72 3.15 12.59
N LYS A 97 2.24 3.43 11.40
CA LYS A 97 2.47 4.81 10.91
C LYS A 97 1.17 5.61 10.83
N HIS A 98 0.07 4.95 10.49
CA HIS A 98 -1.22 5.60 10.28
C HIS A 98 -2.22 5.37 11.43
N ASP A 99 -1.81 4.68 12.49
CA ASP A 99 -2.67 4.27 13.61
C ASP A 99 -3.99 3.64 13.13
N ARG A 100 -3.88 2.73 12.15
CA ARG A 100 -5.04 2.03 11.56
C ARG A 100 -4.97 0.55 11.89
N THR A 101 -6.03 0.04 12.51
CA THR A 101 -6.22 -1.40 12.72
C THR A 101 -6.37 -2.10 11.38
N ILE A 102 -5.59 -3.16 11.18
CA ILE A 102 -5.73 -4.06 10.03
C ILE A 102 -6.21 -5.42 10.54
N TYR A 103 -7.30 -5.91 9.97
CA TYR A 103 -7.83 -7.22 10.32
C TYR A 103 -7.28 -8.25 9.34
N ARG A 104 -6.47 -9.21 9.82
CA ARG A 104 -5.93 -10.27 8.96
C ARG A 104 -6.78 -11.54 9.06
N ILE A 105 -7.03 -12.16 7.92
CA ILE A 105 -7.79 -13.42 7.81
C ILE A 105 -6.94 -14.45 7.08
N ASP A 106 -6.77 -15.60 7.70
CA ASP A 106 -6.06 -16.74 7.14
C ASP A 106 -6.98 -17.50 6.18
N ILE A 107 -6.69 -17.45 4.88
CA ILE A 107 -7.48 -18.15 3.84
C ILE A 107 -7.06 -19.61 3.64
N SER A 108 -6.05 -20.10 4.38
CA SER A 108 -5.71 -21.53 4.42
C SER A 108 -6.56 -22.32 5.42
N THR A 109 -7.24 -21.61 6.31
CA THR A 109 -8.17 -22.13 7.30
C THR A 109 -9.50 -22.53 6.64
N PRO A 110 -9.95 -23.80 6.70
CA PRO A 110 -11.14 -24.26 5.98
C PRO A 110 -12.45 -23.56 6.36
N GLU A 111 -12.56 -23.08 7.60
CA GLU A 111 -13.71 -22.33 8.08
C GLU A 111 -13.75 -20.87 7.61
N ASN A 112 -12.66 -20.35 7.02
CA ASN A 112 -12.59 -18.98 6.51
C ASN A 112 -13.03 -18.82 5.05
#